data_AF-A0A2H8TKM4-F1
#
_entry.id   AF-A0A2H8TKM4-F1
#
_cell.length_a   1.000
_cell.length_b   1.000
_cell.length_c   1.000
_cell.angle_alpha   90.00
_cell.angle_beta   90.00
_cell.angle_gamma   90.00
#
_symmetry.space_group_name_H-M   'P 1'
#
loop_
_entity.id
_entity.type
_entity.pdbx_description
1 polymer ?
#
loop_
_entity_poly.entity_id
_entity_poly.type
_entity_poly.pdbx_seq_one_letter_code
_entity_poly.pdbx_strand_id
1 'polypeptide(L)'
;MDTGNTDNISLMFDMQTFSKESFSVDEFLIENRNKMTLENMRVEMGIFLKDLRTKMINSLNDDCDKYFHLSRGLIGIDQQLATIKPGLSLLSNSEAKNNLE
;
A
#
# COMPACT_ATOMS: atom_id res chain seq x y z
N MET A 1 6.96 32.80 15.56
CA MET A 1 6.23 31.79 14.77
C MET A 1 6.41 30.49 15.51
N ASP A 2 5.34 30.03 16.13
CA ASP A 2 5.30 28.84 16.98
C ASP A 2 5.41 27.60 16.07
N THR A 3 6.54 26.89 16.15
CA THR A 3 6.72 25.61 15.48
C THR A 3 5.97 24.56 16.30
N GLY A 4 4.66 24.47 16.04
CA GLY A 4 3.77 23.47 16.60
C GLY A 4 4.27 22.07 16.29
N ASN A 5 4.82 21.42 17.30
CA ASN A 5 5.21 20.03 17.36
C ASN A 5 3.98 19.12 17.12
N THR A 6 3.80 18.65 15.88
CA THR A 6 2.76 17.68 15.49
C THR A 6 3.27 16.24 15.41
N ASP A 7 4.36 15.88 16.11
CA ASP A 7 5.01 14.58 15.92
C ASP A 7 4.83 13.61 17.11
N ASN A 8 3.82 13.78 17.95
CA ASN A 8 3.47 12.76 18.95
C ASN A 8 1.97 12.79 19.33
N ILE A 9 1.08 12.70 18.34
CA ILE A 9 -0.25 12.15 18.63
C ILE A 9 -0.04 10.65 18.79
N SER A 10 0.35 10.24 20.01
CA SER A 10 0.25 8.84 20.41
C SER A 10 -1.24 8.48 20.26
N LEU A 11 -1.58 7.81 19.16
CA LEU A 11 -2.93 7.36 18.91
C LEU A 11 -3.34 6.50 20.11
N MET A 12 -4.34 6.97 20.84
CA MET A 12 -4.85 6.30 22.05
C MET A 12 -5.31 4.87 21.75
N PHE A 13 -5.66 4.62 20.48
CA PHE A 13 -6.03 3.32 19.94
C PHE A 13 -5.16 2.91 18.78
N ASP A 14 -4.84 1.62 18.73
CA ASP A 14 -4.13 0.98 17.63
C ASP A 14 -5.06 -0.05 16.95
N MET A 15 -4.82 -0.28 15.66
CA MET A 15 -5.59 -1.26 14.88
C MET A 15 -5.43 -2.67 15.42
N GLN A 16 -4.30 -2.99 16.06
CA GLN A 16 -4.08 -4.28 16.71
C GLN A 16 -5.02 -4.51 17.90
N THR A 17 -5.56 -3.46 18.51
CA THR A 17 -6.56 -3.61 19.58
C THR A 17 -7.88 -4.15 19.04
N PHE A 18 -8.29 -3.68 17.85
CA PHE A 18 -9.58 -4.04 17.24
C PHE A 18 -9.52 -5.24 16.30
N SER A 19 -8.32 -5.62 15.84
CA SER A 19 -8.15 -6.72 14.86
C SER A 19 -8.03 -8.11 15.51
N LYS A 20 -8.10 -8.20 16.84
CA LYS A 20 -8.04 -9.48 17.55
C LYS A 20 -9.34 -10.26 17.34
N GLU A 21 -9.23 -11.55 17.04
CA GLU A 21 -10.41 -12.43 16.96
C GLU A 21 -11.18 -12.51 18.28
N SER A 22 -10.49 -12.33 19.41
CA SER A 22 -11.07 -12.31 20.75
C SER A 22 -11.53 -10.91 21.19
N PHE A 23 -11.69 -9.96 20.27
CA PHE A 23 -12.11 -8.61 20.65
C PHE A 23 -13.53 -8.63 21.23
N SER A 24 -13.67 -8.10 22.45
CA SER A 24 -14.94 -7.92 23.14
C SER A 24 -15.14 -6.45 23.46
N VAL A 25 -16.29 -5.91 23.05
CA VAL A 25 -16.66 -4.52 23.33
C VAL A 25 -16.77 -4.28 24.84
N ASP A 26 -17.34 -5.24 25.57
CA ASP A 26 -17.52 -5.11 27.02
C ASP A 26 -16.18 -5.06 27.74
N GLU A 27 -15.24 -5.94 27.35
CA GLU A 27 -13.90 -6.01 27.93
C GLU A 27 -13.10 -4.73 27.61
N PHE A 28 -13.19 -4.26 26.37
CA PHE A 28 -12.61 -2.99 25.94
C PHE A 28 -13.15 -1.79 26.73
N LEU A 29 -14.46 -1.72 26.97
CA LEU A 29 -15.06 -0.67 27.78
C LEU A 29 -14.61 -0.75 29.25
N ILE A 30 -14.51 -1.95 29.82
CA ILE A 30 -14.03 -2.16 31.20
C ILE A 30 -12.58 -1.69 31.34
N GLU A 31 -11.71 -2.05 30.40
CA GLU A 31 -10.29 -1.69 30.40
C GLU A 31 -10.06 -0.17 30.31
N ASN A 32 -10.98 0.54 29.66
CA ASN A 32 -10.85 1.97 29.41
C ASN A 32 -11.73 2.86 30.30
N ARG A 33 -12.66 2.29 31.08
CA ARG A 33 -13.56 3.05 31.98
C ARG A 33 -12.81 3.91 33.00
N ASN A 34 -11.63 3.47 33.41
CA ASN A 34 -10.81 4.18 34.41
C ASN A 34 -9.83 5.17 33.76
N LYS A 35 -9.69 5.14 32.42
CA LYS A 35 -8.73 5.95 31.67
C LYS A 35 -9.38 7.22 31.09
N MET A 36 -10.66 7.16 30.72
CA MET A 36 -11.38 8.27 30.12
C MET A 36 -12.90 8.17 30.28
N THR A 37 -13.59 9.30 30.09
CA THR A 37 -15.05 9.34 30.00
C THR A 37 -15.54 8.74 28.68
N LEU A 38 -16.80 8.27 28.64
CA LEU A 38 -17.42 7.76 27.41
C LEU A 38 -17.46 8.81 26.28
N GLU A 39 -17.63 10.08 26.63
CA GLU A 39 -17.63 11.16 25.65
C GLU A 39 -16.23 11.33 25.01
N ASN A 40 -15.18 11.35 25.83
CA ASN A 40 -13.82 11.42 25.33
C ASN A 40 -13.47 10.17 24.52
N MET A 41 -13.96 9.00 24.94
CA MET A 41 -13.80 7.76 24.18
C MET A 41 -14.43 7.84 22.80
N ARG A 42 -15.64 8.39 22.70
CA ARG A 42 -16.31 8.62 21.42
C ARG A 42 -15.47 9.54 20.51
N VAL A 43 -14.90 10.60 21.07
CA VAL A 43 -14.04 11.54 20.32
C VAL A 43 -12.78 10.85 19.81
N GLU A 44 -12.06 10.15 20.68
CA GLU A 44 -10.82 9.45 20.34
C GLU A 44 -11.06 8.34 19.30
N MET A 45 -12.15 7.59 19.42
CA MET A 45 -12.55 6.60 18.42
C MET A 45 -12.89 7.27 17.07
N GLY A 46 -13.52 8.45 17.09
CA GLY A 46 -13.79 9.22 15.87
C GLY A 46 -12.50 9.68 15.17
N ILE A 47 -11.50 10.13 15.94
CA ILE A 47 -10.18 10.49 15.40
C ILE A 47 -9.50 9.25 14.80
N PHE A 48 -9.48 8.14 15.53
CA PHE A 48 -8.92 6.87 15.04
C PHE A 48 -9.58 6.41 13.74
N LEU A 49 -10.90 6.44 13.64
CA LEU A 49 -11.62 6.06 12.41
C LEU A 49 -11.26 6.96 11.21
N LYS A 50 -11.09 8.26 11.44
CA LYS A 50 -10.67 9.19 10.39
C LYS A 50 -9.24 8.91 9.92
N ASP A 51 -8.32 8.68 10.86
CA ASP A 51 -6.94 8.32 10.55
C ASP A 51 -6.87 6.98 9.80
N LEU A 52 -7.59 5.97 10.27
CA LEU A 52 -7.69 4.66 9.63
C LEU A 52 -8.20 4.79 8.19
N ARG A 53 -9.28 5.55 7.96
CA ARG A 53 -9.80 5.81 6.61
C ARG A 53 -8.76 6.47 5.71
N THR A 54 -8.00 7.43 6.25
CA THR A 54 -6.96 8.13 5.50
C THR A 54 -5.82 7.19 5.12
N LYS A 55 -5.34 6.37 6.08
CA LYS A 55 -4.32 5.36 5.85
C LYS A 55 -4.76 4.32 4.81
N MET A 56 -6.01 3.87 4.86
CA MET A 56 -6.54 2.92 3.86
C MET A 56 -6.56 3.52 2.45
N ILE A 57 -6.99 4.77 2.30
CA ILE A 57 -6.98 5.46 1.00
C ILE A 57 -5.56 5.60 0.49
N ASN A 58 -4.62 6.03 1.35
CA ASN A 58 -3.23 6.20 0.96
C ASN A 58 -2.57 4.87 0.58
N SER A 59 -2.85 3.78 1.32
CA SER A 59 -2.35 2.45 0.98
C SER A 59 -2.85 1.99 -0.38
N LEU A 60 -4.13 2.20 -0.68
CA LEU A 60 -4.70 1.86 -2.00
C LEU A 60 -4.08 2.70 -3.11
N ASN A 61 -3.88 3.99 -2.89
CA ASN A 61 -3.25 4.87 -3.88
C ASN A 61 -1.79 4.47 -4.14
N ASP A 62 -1.03 4.17 -3.10
CA ASP A 62 0.35 3.69 -3.19
C ASP A 62 0.44 2.35 -3.96
N ASP A 63 -0.50 1.43 -3.71
CA ASP A 63 -0.58 0.18 -4.47
C ASP A 63 -0.96 0.41 -5.94
N CYS A 64 -1.82 1.38 -6.24
CA CYS A 64 -2.13 1.79 -7.61
C CYS A 64 -0.89 2.37 -8.33
N ASP A 65 -0.11 3.22 -7.66
CA ASP A 65 1.11 3.80 -8.22
C ASP A 65 2.16 2.71 -8.50
N LYS A 66 2.37 1.78 -7.55
CA LYS A 66 3.26 0.63 -7.73
C LYS A 66 2.84 -0.24 -8.91
N TYR A 67 1.54 -0.54 -9.04
CA TYR A 67 1.01 -1.30 -10.17
C TYR A 67 1.24 -0.57 -11.50
N PHE A 68 1.01 0.75 -11.53
CA PHE A 68 1.27 1.56 -12.72
C PHE A 68 2.75 1.54 -13.12
N HIS A 69 3.66 1.68 -12.15
CA HIS A 69 5.10 1.57 -12.40
C HIS A 69 5.50 0.19 -12.94
N LEU A 70 4.98 -0.88 -12.36
CA LEU A 70 5.26 -2.25 -12.81
C LEU A 70 4.72 -2.50 -14.22
N SER A 71 3.47 -2.11 -14.50
CA SER A 71 2.86 -2.27 -15.82
C SER A 71 3.61 -1.48 -16.89
N ARG A 72 4.05 -0.25 -16.59
CA ARG A 72 4.90 0.53 -17.49
C ARG A 72 6.24 -0.16 -17.75
N GLY A 73 6.86 -0.72 -16.72
CA GLY A 73 8.10 -1.50 -16.85
C GLY A 73 7.93 -2.71 -17.77
N LEU A 74 6.84 -3.47 -17.60
CA LEU A 74 6.53 -4.64 -18.42
C LEU A 74 6.31 -4.27 -19.90
N ILE A 75 5.56 -3.19 -20.16
CA ILE A 75 5.37 -2.67 -21.52
C ILE A 75 6.72 -2.25 -22.13
N GLY A 76 7.59 -1.61 -21.36
CA GLY A 76 8.92 -1.23 -21.82
C GLY A 76 9.80 -2.42 -22.19
N ILE A 77 9.70 -3.54 -21.46
CA ILE A 77 10.38 -4.79 -21.79
C ILE A 77 9.81 -5.38 -23.08
N ASP A 78 8.48 -5.41 -23.24
CA ASP A 78 7.83 -5.92 -24.45
C ASP A 78 8.26 -5.14 -25.71
N GLN A 79 8.36 -3.82 -25.61
CA GLN A 79 8.88 -2.96 -26.69
C GLN A 79 10.34 -3.25 -27.04
N GLN A 80 11.19 -3.47 -26.04
CA GLN A 80 12.59 -3.87 -26.26
C GLN A 80 12.68 -5.24 -26.93
N LEU A 81 11.87 -6.20 -26.48
CA LEU A 81 11.79 -7.53 -27.08
C LEU A 81 11.33 -7.45 -28.55
N ALA A 82 10.32 -6.62 -28.84
CA ALA A 82 9.84 -6.36 -30.20
C ALA A 82 10.91 -5.74 -31.10
N THR A 83 11.90 -5.02 -30.53
CA THR A 83 13.03 -4.45 -31.26
C THR A 83 14.12 -5.49 -31.53
N ILE A 84 14.39 -6.38 -30.58
CA ILE A 84 15.46 -7.40 -30.69
C ILE A 84 15.01 -8.58 -31.57
N LYS A 85 13.74 -8.99 -31.47
CA LYS A 85 13.19 -10.16 -32.15
C LYS A 85 13.37 -10.14 -33.68
N PRO A 86 13.17 -9.02 -34.40
CA PRO A 86 13.45 -8.93 -35.83
C PRO A 86 14.94 -9.09 -36.18
N GLY A 87 15.85 -8.53 -35.36
CA GLY A 87 17.28 -8.70 -35.57
C GLY A 87 17.71 -10.15 -35.43
N LEU A 88 17.17 -10.85 -34.43
CA LEU A 88 17.46 -12.27 -34.20
C LEU A 88 16.88 -13.17 -35.29
N SER A 89 15.68 -12.87 -35.81
CA SER A 89 15.10 -13.65 -36.91
C SER A 89 15.87 -13.45 -38.22
N LEU A 90 16.41 -12.26 -38.48
CA LEU A 90 17.29 -12.00 -39.62
C LEU A 90 18.60 -12.80 -39.54
N LEU A 91 19.24 -12.84 -38.37
CA LEU A 91 20.46 -13.62 -38.14
C LEU A 91 20.20 -15.12 -38.35
N SER A 92 19.15 -15.66 -37.72
CA SER A 92 18.78 -17.07 -37.87
C SER A 92 18.47 -17.45 -39.33
N ASN A 93 17.80 -16.57 -40.08
CA ASN A 93 17.51 -16.81 -41.50
C ASN A 93 18.75 -16.65 -42.40
N SER A 94 19.76 -15.87 -41.97
CA SER A 94 21.03 -15.75 -42.67
C SER A 94 21.93 -16.98 -42.48
N GLU A 95 21.93 -17.58 -41.29
CA GLU A 95 22.63 -18.86 -41.00
C GLU A 95 22.01 -20.02 -41.78
N ALA A 96 20.70 -20.01 -42.01
CA ALA A 96 20.02 -21.00 -42.85
C ALA A 96 20.39 -20.89 -44.34
N LYS A 97 20.74 -19.69 -44.83
CA LYS A 97 21.17 -19.48 -46.23
C LYS A 97 22.64 -19.85 -46.47
N ASN A 98 23.51 -19.61 -45.49
CA ASN A 98 24.95 -19.93 -45.61
C ASN A 98 25.26 -21.43 -45.51
N ASN A 99 24.32 -22.26 -45.02
CA ASN A 99 24.47 -23.73 -44.96
C ASN A 99 23.90 -24.47 -46.18
N LEU A 100 23.51 -23.74 -47.25
CA LEU A 100 22.93 -24.31 -48.47
C LEU A 100 23.76 -24.01 -49.74
N GLU A 101 24.96 -23.44 -49.57
CA GLU A 101 25.97 -23.20 -50.62
C GLU A 101 27.21 -24.06 -50.36
#